data_AF-A0A8J6SWT3-F1
#
_entry.id   AF-A0A8J6SWT3-F1
#
_cell.length_a   1.000
_cell.length_b   1.000
_cell.length_c   1.000
_cell.angle_alpha   90.00
_cell.angle_beta   90.00
_cell.angle_gamma   90.00
#
_symmetry.space_group_name_H-M   'P 1'
#
loop_
_entity.id
_entity.type
_entity.pdbx_description
1 polymer ?
#
loop_
_entity_poly.entity_id
_entity_poly.type
_entity_poly.pdbx_seq_one_letter_code
_entity_poly.pdbx_strand_id
1 'polypeptide(L)'
;MPRYDRGDILMELIELCREIKTEIIQQLNYYRASVYKAETGELIEVKIKHLQTLAELCGNEDLCDAFRDYEEMKRNGWKFVIPGECFLSHRVANLFQSIELMFEVMLQDIHLANQDDRHQLTKNVIRNRKQLLSICRQGSRQWQFFNGI
;
A
#
# COMPACT_ATOMS: atom_id res chain seq x y z
N MET A 1 -8.77 -19.95 -20.02
CA MET A 1 -8.70 -18.47 -19.96
C MET A 1 -8.60 -18.07 -18.50
N PRO A 2 -7.73 -17.13 -18.12
CA PRO A 2 -7.76 -16.60 -16.75
C PRO A 2 -9.14 -15.96 -16.52
N ARG A 3 -9.73 -16.23 -15.34
CA ARG A 3 -11.10 -15.83 -15.00
C ARG A 3 -11.26 -14.33 -14.72
N TYR A 4 -10.14 -13.61 -14.60
CA TYR A 4 -10.03 -12.20 -14.22
C TYR A 4 -9.07 -11.49 -15.18
N ASP A 5 -9.41 -10.28 -15.64
CA ASP A 5 -8.54 -9.43 -16.47
C ASP A 5 -7.61 -8.58 -15.59
N ARG A 6 -6.56 -7.99 -16.20
CA ARG A 6 -5.60 -7.08 -15.54
C ARG A 6 -6.31 -5.99 -14.74
N GLY A 7 -7.39 -5.43 -15.31
CA GLY A 7 -8.19 -4.40 -14.65
C GLY A 7 -8.79 -4.88 -13.34
N ASP A 8 -9.35 -6.10 -13.30
CA ASP A 8 -9.93 -6.67 -12.08
C ASP A 8 -8.86 -6.85 -11.00
N ILE A 9 -7.70 -7.38 -11.37
CA ILE A 9 -6.58 -7.61 -10.45
C ILE A 9 -6.07 -6.28 -9.89
N LEU A 10 -5.86 -5.28 -10.76
CA LEU A 10 -5.36 -3.98 -10.34
C LEU A 10 -6.37 -3.25 -9.44
N MET A 11 -7.65 -3.31 -9.77
CA MET A 11 -8.71 -2.73 -8.93
C MET A 11 -8.73 -3.35 -7.54
N GLU A 12 -8.64 -4.68 -7.42
CA GLU A 12 -8.63 -5.35 -6.12
C GLU A 12 -7.34 -5.06 -5.32
N LEU A 13 -6.19 -4.88 -5.98
CA LEU A 13 -4.95 -4.43 -5.33
C LEU A 13 -5.06 -2.98 -4.82
N ILE A 14 -5.64 -2.08 -5.60
CA ILE A 14 -5.86 -0.67 -5.21
C ILE A 14 -6.84 -0.60 -4.03
N GLU A 15 -7.95 -1.35 -4.09
CA GLU A 15 -8.92 -1.40 -3.01
C GLU A 15 -8.30 -1.97 -1.72
N LEU A 16 -7.48 -3.02 -1.81
CA LEU A 16 -6.74 -3.53 -0.66
C LEU A 16 -5.78 -2.48 -0.07
N CYS A 17 -5.11 -1.70 -0.93
CA CYS A 17 -4.28 -0.59 -0.46
C CYS A 17 -5.11 0.48 0.27
N ARG A 18 -6.29 0.85 -0.25
CA ARG A 18 -7.18 1.83 0.38
C ARG A 18 -7.70 1.36 1.75
N GLU A 19 -7.99 0.07 1.89
CA GLU A 19 -8.34 -0.52 3.19
C GLU A 19 -7.20 -0.37 4.19
N ILE A 20 -5.97 -0.75 3.82
CA ILE A 20 -4.80 -0.62 4.69
C ILE A 20 -4.51 0.86 5.03
N LYS A 21 -4.69 1.79 4.08
CA LYS A 21 -4.57 3.23 4.34
C LYS A 21 -5.57 3.70 5.40
N THR A 22 -6.81 3.23 5.31
CA THR A 22 -7.85 3.54 6.30
C THR A 22 -7.46 3.01 7.68
N GLU A 23 -6.93 1.79 7.76
CA GLU A 23 -6.41 1.23 9.02
C GLU A 23 -5.26 2.07 9.58
N ILE A 24 -4.31 2.50 8.75
CA ILE A 24 -3.20 3.38 9.18
C ILE A 24 -3.72 4.71 9.71
N ILE A 25 -4.74 5.32 9.09
CA ILE A 25 -5.34 6.58 9.59
C ILE A 25 -5.97 6.37 10.97
N GLN A 26 -6.69 5.26 11.17
CA GLN A 26 -7.25 4.92 12.47
C GLN A 26 -6.15 4.73 13.51
N GLN A 27 -5.07 4.03 13.17
CA GLN A 27 -3.91 3.84 14.05
C GLN A 27 -3.17 5.15 14.32
N LEU A 28 -3.08 6.07 13.36
CA LEU A 28 -2.51 7.41 13.56
C LEU A 28 -3.35 8.25 14.53
N ASN A 29 -4.67 8.17 14.43
CA ASN A 29 -5.56 8.84 15.39
C ASN A 29 -5.37 8.27 16.80
N TYR A 30 -5.25 6.94 16.92
CA TYR A 30 -4.93 6.29 18.19
C TYR A 30 -3.53 6.71 18.70
N TYR A 31 -2.52 6.72 17.83
CA TYR A 31 -1.14 7.12 18.14
C TYR A 31 -1.08 8.54 18.74
N ARG A 32 -1.86 9.47 18.19
CA ARG A 32 -1.93 10.85 18.67
C ARG A 32 -2.49 10.95 20.08
N ALA A 33 -3.48 10.12 20.42
CA ALA A 33 -4.16 10.10 21.71
C ALA A 33 -3.51 9.15 22.74
N SER A 34 -2.69 8.20 22.29
CA SER A 34 -2.17 7.10 23.12
C SER A 34 -0.88 7.48 23.86
N VAL A 35 -0.70 6.88 25.04
CA VAL A 35 0.57 6.86 25.79
C VAL A 35 1.52 5.77 25.25
N TYR A 36 0.98 4.76 24.56
CA TYR A 36 1.70 3.63 23.93
C TYR A 36 2.14 3.98 22.49
N LYS A 37 2.90 5.07 22.35
CA LYS A 37 3.30 5.59 21.03
C LYS A 37 4.28 4.67 20.32
N ALA A 38 5.16 3.98 21.05
CA ALA A 38 6.13 3.09 20.43
C ALA A 38 5.44 1.90 19.75
N GLU A 39 4.56 1.23 20.48
CA GLU A 39 3.81 0.05 20.03
C GLU A 39 2.87 0.42 18.88
N THR A 40 2.15 1.54 19.01
CA THR A 40 1.25 2.02 17.95
C THR A 40 2.05 2.42 16.70
N GLY A 41 3.23 3.02 16.88
CA GLY A 41 4.13 3.36 15.79
C GLY A 41 4.61 2.12 15.03
N GLU A 42 4.99 1.06 15.74
CA GLU A 42 5.39 -0.22 15.12
C GLU A 42 4.25 -0.85 14.30
N LEU A 43 3.01 -0.81 14.81
CA LEU A 43 1.84 -1.30 14.07
C LEU A 43 1.61 -0.52 12.77
N ILE A 44 1.79 0.80 12.79
CA ILE A 44 1.71 1.65 11.59
C ILE A 44 2.80 1.26 10.58
N GLU A 45 4.03 1.07 11.03
CA GLU A 45 5.16 0.69 10.18
C GLU A 45 4.95 -0.69 9.53
N VAL A 46 4.39 -1.67 10.25
CA VAL A 46 4.02 -2.97 9.67
C VAL A 46 3.01 -2.80 8.53
N LYS A 47 1.99 -1.94 8.72
CA LYS A 47 0.98 -1.68 7.68
C LYS A 47 1.56 -0.92 6.49
N ILE A 48 2.50 -0.01 6.71
CA ILE A 48 3.23 0.66 5.61
C ILE A 48 4.05 -0.35 4.80
N LYS A 49 4.70 -1.32 5.45
CA LYS A 49 5.39 -2.42 4.73
C LYS A 49 4.43 -3.29 3.91
N HIS A 50 3.21 -3.50 4.40
CA HIS A 50 2.19 -4.19 3.61
C HIS A 50 1.82 -3.36 2.37
N LEU A 51 1.62 -2.05 2.49
CA LEU A 51 1.40 -1.16 1.34
C LEU A 51 2.55 -1.20 0.35
N GLN A 52 3.80 -1.19 0.84
CA GLN A 52 4.99 -1.30 -0.01
C GLN A 52 5.00 -2.62 -0.79
N THR A 53 4.68 -3.73 -0.13
CA THR A 53 4.58 -5.03 -0.81
C THR A 53 3.51 -5.00 -1.91
N LEU A 54 2.36 -4.39 -1.66
CA LEU A 54 1.31 -4.27 -2.68
C LEU A 54 1.73 -3.36 -3.84
N ALA A 55 2.46 -2.28 -3.56
CA ALA A 55 3.02 -1.41 -4.58
C ALA A 55 4.02 -2.14 -5.49
N GLU A 56 4.90 -2.95 -4.91
CA GLU A 56 5.84 -3.80 -5.66
C GLU A 56 5.10 -4.81 -6.55
N LEU A 57 3.95 -5.33 -6.10
CA LEU A 57 3.11 -6.22 -6.91
C LEU A 57 2.43 -5.51 -8.08
N CYS A 58 2.08 -4.23 -7.93
CA CYS A 58 1.54 -3.42 -9.02
C CYS A 58 2.59 -3.16 -10.12
N GLY A 59 3.89 -3.29 -9.81
CA GLY A 59 4.98 -3.12 -10.78
C GLY A 59 5.15 -1.69 -11.27
N ASN A 60 4.69 -0.70 -10.50
CA ASN A 60 4.83 0.72 -10.82
C ASN A 60 6.04 1.31 -10.09
N GLU A 61 7.04 1.78 -10.83
CA GLU A 61 8.29 2.31 -10.26
C GLU A 61 8.07 3.60 -9.48
N ASP A 62 7.24 4.53 -9.99
CA ASP A 62 6.94 5.79 -9.33
C ASP A 62 6.25 5.58 -7.97
N LEU A 63 5.38 4.57 -7.88
CA LEU A 63 4.76 4.16 -6.62
C LEU A 63 5.81 3.61 -5.65
N CYS A 64 6.80 2.86 -6.15
CA CYS A 64 7.92 2.39 -5.33
C CYS A 64 8.82 3.54 -4.87
N ASP A 65 9.00 4.58 -5.71
CA ASP A 65 9.71 5.81 -5.35
C ASP A 65 9.08 6.53 -4.16
N ALA A 66 7.75 6.60 -4.08
CA ALA A 66 7.08 7.18 -2.93
C ALA A 66 7.45 6.49 -1.59
N PHE A 67 7.69 5.16 -1.61
CA PHE A 67 8.16 4.43 -0.43
C PHE A 67 9.65 4.66 -0.14
N ARG A 68 10.48 4.89 -1.18
CA ARG A 68 11.89 5.28 -1.01
C ARG A 68 11.98 6.64 -0.34
N ASP A 69 11.20 7.62 -0.81
CA ASP A 69 11.12 8.95 -0.20
C ASP A 69 10.67 8.87 1.26
N TYR A 70 9.67 8.04 1.55
CA TYR A 70 9.22 7.80 2.93
C TYR A 70 10.35 7.29 3.84
N GLU A 71 11.11 6.29 3.39
CA GLU A 71 12.25 5.75 4.13
C GLU A 71 13.42 6.75 4.24
N GLU A 72 13.63 7.59 3.24
CA GLU A 72 14.61 8.67 3.31
C GLU A 72 14.21 9.73 4.34
N MET A 73 12.94 10.18 4.34
CA MET A 73 12.40 11.08 5.36
C MET A 73 12.54 10.52 6.78
N LYS A 74 12.50 9.19 6.92
CA LYS A 74 12.73 8.49 8.19
C LYS A 74 14.20 8.50 8.61
N ARG A 75 15.13 8.26 7.69
CA ARG A 75 16.58 8.26 7.97
C ARG A 75 17.13 9.65 8.25
N ASN A 76 16.61 10.66 7.54
CA ASN A 76 17.01 12.06 7.68
C ASN A 76 16.62 12.69 9.03
N GLY A 77 15.89 11.95 9.87
CA GLY A 77 15.85 12.14 11.31
C GLY A 77 15.79 13.60 11.74
N TRP A 78 14.63 14.24 11.62
CA TRP A 78 14.34 15.45 12.40
C TRP A 78 14.26 15.04 13.88
N LYS A 79 15.44 14.94 14.51
CA LYS A 79 15.70 14.51 15.89
C LYS A 79 15.43 15.60 16.93
N PHE A 80 15.05 16.81 16.52
CA PHE A 80 14.73 17.91 17.43
C PHE A 80 13.24 18.27 17.39
N VAL A 81 12.63 18.12 18.56
CA VAL A 81 11.19 18.13 18.81
C VAL A 81 10.68 19.58 18.85
N ILE A 82 9.63 19.87 18.08
CA ILE A 82 8.66 20.91 18.43
C ILE A 82 7.43 20.19 18.99
N PRO A 83 6.88 20.58 20.15
CA PRO A 83 5.64 20.01 20.67
C PRO A 83 4.49 20.36 19.70
N GLY A 84 3.85 19.35 19.11
CA GLY A 84 2.61 19.53 18.34
C GLY A 84 2.55 18.81 16.99
N GLU A 85 3.68 18.51 16.35
CA GLU A 85 3.70 17.81 15.06
C GLU A 85 4.29 16.39 15.19
N CYS A 86 3.48 15.39 14.89
CA CYS A 86 3.92 14.02 14.80
C CYS A 86 4.58 13.81 13.43
N PHE A 87 5.92 13.80 13.34
CA PHE A 87 6.66 13.52 12.09
C PHE A 87 6.19 12.23 11.38
N LEU A 88 5.73 11.23 12.14
CA LEU A 88 5.11 10.04 11.57
C LEU A 88 3.82 10.40 10.81
N SER A 89 2.93 11.21 11.39
CA SER A 89 1.72 11.68 10.70
C SER A 89 2.04 12.43 9.41
N HIS A 90 3.04 13.32 9.43
CA HIS A 90 3.42 14.08 8.25
C HIS A 90 4.00 13.19 7.14
N ARG A 91 4.95 12.31 7.48
CA ARG A 91 5.53 11.35 6.52
C ARG A 91 4.47 10.45 5.91
N VAL A 92 3.54 9.96 6.73
CA VAL A 92 2.43 9.12 6.23
C VAL A 92 1.48 9.92 5.34
N ALA A 93 1.19 11.18 5.67
CA ALA A 93 0.38 12.04 4.83
C ALA A 93 1.01 12.25 3.44
N ASN A 94 2.32 12.53 3.37
CA ASN A 94 3.04 12.68 2.11
C ASN A 94 3.05 11.39 1.28
N LEU A 95 3.31 10.26 1.94
CA LEU A 95 3.23 8.94 1.30
C LEU A 95 1.81 8.72 0.73
N PHE A 96 0.77 9.06 1.48
CA PHE A 96 -0.61 8.82 1.08
C PHE A 96 -1.05 9.67 -0.10
N GLN A 97 -0.60 10.93 -0.15
CA GLN A 97 -0.83 11.81 -1.27
C GLN A 97 -0.15 11.25 -2.53
N SER A 98 1.09 10.80 -2.42
CA SER A 98 1.85 10.21 -3.53
C SER A 98 1.19 8.91 -4.03
N ILE A 99 0.74 8.04 -3.12
CA ILE A 99 0.00 6.81 -3.45
C ILE A 99 -1.30 7.11 -4.20
N GLU A 100 -2.12 8.07 -3.76
CA GLU A 100 -3.38 8.38 -4.47
C GLU A 100 -3.11 8.91 -5.87
N LEU A 101 -2.13 9.80 -6.03
CA LEU A 101 -1.75 10.31 -7.35
C LEU A 101 -1.37 9.15 -8.29
N MET A 102 -0.58 8.19 -7.80
CA MET A 102 -0.20 7.02 -8.60
C MET A 102 -1.35 6.07 -8.87
N PHE A 103 -2.32 5.95 -7.95
CA PHE A 103 -3.54 5.18 -8.21
C PHE A 103 -4.36 5.79 -9.33
N GLU A 104 -4.53 7.12 -9.35
CA GLU A 104 -5.23 7.81 -10.43
C GLU A 104 -4.56 7.58 -11.78
N VAL A 105 -3.24 7.69 -11.86
CA VAL A 105 -2.46 7.40 -13.09
C VAL A 105 -2.64 5.95 -13.51
N MET A 106 -2.46 4.99 -12.60
CA MET A 106 -2.61 3.56 -12.90
C MET A 106 -4.02 3.19 -13.37
N LEU A 107 -5.06 3.83 -12.82
CA LEU A 107 -6.45 3.63 -13.24
C LEU A 107 -6.71 4.16 -14.66
N GLN A 108 -6.14 5.32 -15.01
CA GLN A 108 -6.24 5.87 -16.36
C GLN A 108 -5.57 4.97 -17.40
N ASP A 109 -4.43 4.35 -17.03
CA ASP A 109 -3.65 3.47 -17.90
C ASP A 109 -4.22 2.04 -18.02
N ILE A 110 -5.32 1.70 -17.33
CA ILE A 110 -5.94 0.36 -17.39
C ILE A 110 -6.24 -0.06 -18.82
N HIS A 111 -6.72 0.88 -19.64
CA HIS A 111 -7.15 0.61 -21.01
C HIS A 111 -6.02 0.70 -22.03
N LEU A 112 -4.85 1.25 -21.66
CA LEU A 112 -3.71 1.45 -22.53
C LEU A 112 -2.66 0.33 -22.44
N ALA A 113 -2.79 -0.57 -21.46
CA ALA A 113 -1.82 -1.64 -21.23
C ALA A 113 -1.80 -2.71 -22.34
N ASN A 114 -0.60 -3.01 -22.84
CA ASN A 114 -0.37 -4.04 -23.85
C ASN A 114 -0.56 -5.45 -23.28
N GLN A 115 -0.72 -6.46 -24.14
CA GLN A 115 -0.95 -7.85 -23.70
C GLN A 115 0.18 -8.40 -22.82
N ASP A 116 1.43 -7.99 -23.06
CA ASP A 116 2.59 -8.41 -22.27
C ASP A 116 2.50 -7.88 -20.82
N ASP A 117 2.09 -6.64 -20.62
CA ASP A 117 1.92 -6.04 -19.28
C ASP A 117 0.82 -6.76 -18.49
N ARG A 118 -0.25 -7.19 -19.18
CA ARG A 118 -1.32 -8.00 -18.57
C ARG A 118 -0.80 -9.34 -18.06
N HIS A 119 0.06 -9.99 -18.83
CA HIS A 119 0.63 -11.29 -18.44
C HIS A 119 1.63 -11.16 -17.29
N GLN A 120 2.41 -10.07 -17.24
CA GLN A 120 3.36 -9.83 -16.17
C GLN A 120 2.68 -9.60 -14.82
N LEU A 121 1.63 -8.75 -14.75
CA LEU A 121 0.90 -8.50 -13.50
C LEU A 121 0.29 -9.79 -12.94
N THR A 122 -0.44 -10.54 -13.77
CA THR A 122 -1.07 -11.80 -13.35
C THR A 122 -0.04 -12.81 -12.87
N LYS A 123 1.10 -12.94 -13.57
CA LYS A 123 2.19 -13.84 -13.17
C LYS A 123 2.81 -13.41 -11.85
N ASN A 124 3.01 -12.11 -11.63
CA ASN A 124 3.54 -11.58 -10.38
C ASN A 124 2.58 -11.82 -9.20
N VAL A 125 1.28 -11.64 -9.40
CA VAL A 125 0.25 -11.92 -8.39
C VAL A 125 0.20 -13.40 -8.04
N ILE A 126 0.21 -14.30 -9.04
CA ILE A 126 0.23 -15.75 -8.80
C ILE A 126 1.50 -16.16 -8.04
N ARG A 127 2.67 -15.64 -8.45
CA ARG A 127 3.95 -15.96 -7.82
C ARG A 127 3.98 -15.56 -6.34
N ASN A 128 3.37 -14.42 -6.01
CA ASN A 128 3.39 -13.85 -4.66
C ASN A 128 2.07 -14.06 -3.91
N ARG A 129 1.19 -14.95 -4.39
CA ARG A 129 -0.17 -15.15 -3.86
C ARG A 129 -0.20 -15.42 -2.35
N LYS A 130 0.72 -16.22 -1.83
CA LYS A 130 0.79 -16.51 -0.38
C LYS A 130 1.03 -15.25 0.46
N GLN A 131 1.93 -14.38 -0.01
CA GLN A 131 2.23 -13.12 0.66
C GLN A 131 1.04 -12.17 0.57
N LEU A 132 0.42 -12.05 -0.61
CA LEU A 132 -0.79 -11.25 -0.82
C LEU A 132 -1.94 -11.69 0.10
N LEU A 133 -2.19 -13.00 0.20
CA LEU A 133 -3.22 -13.55 1.09
C LEU A 133 -2.93 -13.34 2.57
N SER A 134 -1.66 -13.19 2.97
CA SER A 134 -1.29 -12.88 4.36
C SER A 134 -1.57 -11.42 4.73
N ILE A 135 -1.60 -10.54 3.73
CA ILE A 135 -1.96 -9.12 3.90
C ILE A 135 -3.49 -8.97 3.93
N CYS A 136 -4.20 -9.76 3.13
CA CYS A 136 -5.66 -9.77 3.11
C CYS A 136 -6.24 -10.23 4.45
N ARG A 137 -7.29 -9.56 4.92
CA ARG A 137 -8.09 -10.06 6.05
C ARG A 137 -8.76 -11.39 5.65
N GLN A 138 -8.60 -12.44 6.44
CA GLN A 138 -9.24 -13.73 6.16
C GLN A 138 -10.75 -13.57 6.01
N GLY A 139 -11.30 -14.15 4.93
CA GLY A 139 -12.72 -14.07 4.60
C GLY A 139 -13.19 -12.74 3.97
N SER A 140 -12.30 -11.77 3.77
CA SER A 140 -12.60 -10.56 2.99
C SER A 140 -12.87 -10.86 1.52
N ARG A 141 -13.50 -9.90 0.82
CA ARG A 141 -13.71 -9.97 -0.63
C ARG A 141 -12.38 -10.18 -1.39
N GLN A 142 -11.36 -9.41 -1.04
CA GLN A 142 -10.04 -9.47 -1.65
C GLN A 142 -9.39 -10.83 -1.38
N TRP A 143 -9.52 -11.36 -0.16
CA TRP A 143 -9.05 -12.70 0.16
C TRP A 143 -9.72 -13.76 -0.72
N GLN A 144 -11.04 -13.69 -0.89
CA GLN A 144 -11.78 -14.62 -1.76
C GLN A 144 -11.35 -14.49 -3.22
N PHE A 145 -11.16 -13.25 -3.70
CA PHE A 145 -10.71 -12.95 -5.05
C PHE A 145 -9.32 -13.52 -5.33
N PHE A 146 -8.31 -13.15 -4.52
CA PHE A 146 -6.94 -13.64 -4.69
C PHE A 146 -6.77 -15.12 -4.33
N ASN A 147 -7.71 -15.72 -3.60
CA ASN A 147 -7.77 -17.16 -3.41
C ASN A 147 -8.40 -17.89 -4.61
N GLY A 148 -9.20 -17.19 -5.42
CA GLY A 148 -9.81 -17.71 -6.65
C GLY A 148 -8.94 -17.60 -7.90
N ILE A 149 -7.84 -16.84 -7.84
CA ILE A 149 -6.80 -16.72 -8.88
C ILE A 149 -5.81 -17.89 -8.80
#